data_AF-A0A8T7KLN5-F1
#
_entry.id   AF-A0A8T7KLN5-F1
#
_cell.length_a   1.000
_cell.length_b   1.000
_cell.length_c   1.000
_cell.angle_alpha   90.00
_cell.angle_beta   90.00
_cell.angle_gamma   90.00
#
_symmetry.space_group_name_H-M   'P 1'
#
loop_
_entity.id
_entity.type
_entity.pdbx_description
1 polymer ?
#
loop_
_entity_poly.entity_id
_entity_poly.type
_entity_poly.pdbx_seq_one_letter_code
_entity_poly.pdbx_strand_id
1 'polypeptide(L)'
;MWLWAFFVVVVVIEVWYAFAFVYAYIQLRERLLLLPALQALLMIAVFVYLAYSLANNQAASLFVAIPLLLGILIISIFWRRSPSGLAQFIKSYPRGTIDVLSFRKPVMDLKRRVRTK
;
A
#
# COMPACT_ATOMS: atom_id res chain seq x y z
N MET A 1 22.16 -15.02 -11.52
CA MET A 1 21.82 -14.99 -10.08
C MET A 1 21.19 -13.67 -9.64
N TRP A 2 21.71 -12.50 -10.02
CA TRP A 2 21.16 -11.19 -9.64
C TRP A 2 19.66 -10.99 -9.96
N LEU A 3 19.18 -11.46 -11.12
CA LEU A 3 17.76 -11.38 -11.49
C LEU A 3 16.87 -12.16 -10.51
N TRP A 4 17.26 -13.37 -10.12
CA TRP A 4 16.51 -14.19 -9.15
C TRP A 4 16.46 -13.53 -7.77
N ALA A 5 17.56 -12.93 -7.32
CA ALA A 5 17.57 -12.16 -6.08
C ALA A 5 16.61 -10.96 -6.14
N PHE A 6 16.56 -10.26 -7.27
CA PHE A 6 15.60 -9.17 -7.48
C PHE A 6 14.15 -9.65 -7.38
N PHE A 7 13.78 -10.75 -8.06
CA PHE A 7 12.42 -11.32 -7.94
C PHE A 7 12.05 -11.64 -6.49
N VAL A 8 12.97 -12.26 -5.74
CA VAL A 8 12.74 -12.59 -4.32
C VAL A 8 12.54 -11.33 -3.48
N VAL A 9 13.41 -10.33 -3.62
CA VAL A 9 13.30 -9.07 -2.86
C VAL A 9 11.97 -8.38 -3.15
N VAL A 10 11.57 -8.31 -4.42
CA VAL A 10 10.30 -7.70 -4.81
C VAL A 10 9.12 -8.45 -4.21
N VAL A 11 9.09 -9.78 -4.29
CA VAL A 11 8.01 -10.59 -3.70
C VAL A 11 7.93 -10.40 -2.19
N VAL A 12 9.06 -10.35 -1.48
CA VAL A 12 9.08 -10.10 -0.03
C VAL A 12 8.51 -8.73 0.31
N ILE A 13 8.89 -7.69 -0.44
CA ILE A 13 8.37 -6.33 -0.24
C ILE A 13 6.87 -6.27 -0.50
N GLU A 14 6.39 -6.88 -1.59
CA GLU A 14 4.97 -6.90 -1.93
C GLU A 14 4.14 -7.70 -0.91
N VAL A 15 4.66 -8.82 -0.40
CA VAL A 15 4.01 -9.59 0.67
C VAL A 15 3.92 -8.76 1.95
N TRP A 16 5.00 -8.10 2.35
CA TRP A 16 4.99 -7.20 3.50
C TRP A 16 3.98 -6.05 3.31
N TYR A 17 3.96 -5.44 2.12
CA TYR A 17 3.02 -4.38 1.77
C TYR A 17 1.57 -4.87 1.85
N ALA A 18 1.26 -6.04 1.28
CA ALA A 18 -0.07 -6.65 1.37
C ALA A 18 -0.48 -6.88 2.83
N PHE A 19 0.42 -7.43 3.66
CA PHE A 19 0.17 -7.64 5.09
C PHE A 19 -0.09 -6.33 5.83
N ALA A 20 0.67 -5.28 5.57
CA ALA A 20 0.49 -3.98 6.21
C ALA A 20 -0.91 -3.40 5.94
N PHE A 21 -1.38 -3.48 4.69
CA PHE A 21 -2.71 -2.99 4.32
C PHE A 21 -3.85 -3.87 4.82
N VAL A 22 -3.67 -5.20 4.87
CA VAL A 22 -4.65 -6.10 5.50
C VAL A 22 -4.73 -5.84 7.00
N TYR A 23 -3.61 -5.62 7.67
CA TYR A 23 -3.59 -5.28 9.09
C TYR A 23 -4.26 -3.92 9.36
N ALA A 24 -3.98 -2.91 8.54
CA ALA A 24 -4.68 -1.62 8.59
C ALA A 24 -6.19 -1.77 8.36
N TYR A 25 -6.61 -2.68 7.46
CA TYR A 25 -8.01 -3.03 7.27
C TYR A 25 -8.64 -3.63 8.52
N ILE A 26 -7.96 -4.56 9.22
CA ILE A 26 -8.47 -5.17 10.45
C ILE A 26 -8.70 -4.10 11.54
N GLN A 27 -7.81 -3.11 11.64
CA GLN A 27 -7.90 -2.05 12.64
C GLN A 27 -8.95 -0.98 12.30
N LEU A 28 -8.95 -0.47 11.07
CA LEU A 28 -9.79 0.66 10.65
C LEU A 28 -11.15 0.21 10.09
N ARG A 29 -11.28 -1.06 9.69
CA ARG A 29 -12.45 -1.67 9.02
C ARG A 29 -12.88 -0.96 7.74
N GLU A 30 -11.98 -0.20 7.13
CA GLU A 30 -12.22 0.53 5.88
C GLU A 30 -11.98 -0.35 4.66
N ARG A 31 -13.05 -0.75 3.96
CA ARG A 31 -13.00 -1.67 2.80
C ARG A 31 -12.06 -1.20 1.68
N LEU A 32 -11.82 0.10 1.55
CA LEU A 32 -10.94 0.67 0.54
C LEU A 32 -9.46 0.31 0.74
N LEU A 33 -9.05 -0.09 1.95
CA LEU A 33 -7.70 -0.58 2.22
C LEU A 33 -7.43 -1.97 1.63
N LEU A 34 -8.49 -2.69 1.25
CA LEU A 34 -8.36 -3.96 0.51
C LEU A 34 -7.90 -3.74 -0.94
N LEU A 35 -8.08 -2.54 -1.49
CA LEU A 35 -7.66 -2.23 -2.86
C LEU A 35 -6.13 -2.22 -3.00
N PRO A 36 -5.34 -1.52 -2.15
CA PRO A 36 -3.88 -1.66 -2.13
C PRO A 36 -3.41 -3.10 -1.88
N ALA A 37 -4.10 -3.85 -1.02
CA ALA A 37 -3.76 -5.26 -0.78
C ALA A 37 -3.98 -6.10 -2.05
N LEU A 38 -5.09 -5.89 -2.76
CA LEU A 38 -5.35 -6.54 -4.04
C LEU A 38 -4.34 -6.12 -5.12
N GLN A 39 -3.95 -4.85 -5.14
CA GLN A 39 -2.91 -4.34 -6.05
C GLN A 39 -1.58 -5.09 -5.84
N ALA A 40 -1.19 -5.30 -4.59
CA ALA A 40 0.03 -6.03 -4.24
C ALA A 40 -0.05 -7.50 -4.66
N LEU A 41 -1.20 -8.16 -4.45
CA LEU A 41 -1.43 -9.53 -4.91
C LEU A 41 -1.31 -9.65 -6.43
N LEU A 42 -1.84 -8.68 -7.18
CA LEU A 42 -1.69 -8.64 -8.64
C LEU A 42 -0.23 -8.42 -9.05
N MET A 43 0.52 -7.55 -8.36
CA MET A 43 1.95 -7.40 -8.62
C MET A 43 2.73 -8.70 -8.36
N ILE A 44 2.44 -9.39 -7.25
CA ILE A 44 3.03 -10.70 -6.96
C ILE A 44 2.72 -11.67 -8.10
N ALA A 45 1.48 -11.72 -8.58
CA ALA A 45 1.09 -12.58 -9.69
C ALA A 45 1.87 -12.26 -10.98
N VAL A 46 2.10 -10.98 -11.29
CA VAL A 46 2.94 -10.57 -12.44
C VAL A 46 4.37 -11.07 -12.27
N PHE A 47 4.98 -10.86 -11.10
CA PHE A 47 6.36 -11.28 -10.87
C PHE A 47 6.51 -12.80 -10.85
N VAL A 48 5.55 -13.54 -10.31
CA VAL A 48 5.52 -15.01 -10.36
C VAL A 48 5.39 -15.49 -11.81
N TYR A 49 4.51 -14.87 -12.61
CA TYR A 49 4.37 -15.20 -14.03
C TYR A 49 5.65 -14.96 -14.82
N LEU A 50 6.31 -13.82 -14.60
CA LEU A 50 7.59 -13.51 -15.25
C LEU A 50 8.70 -14.46 -14.82
N ALA A 51 8.79 -14.79 -13.53
CA ALA A 51 9.74 -15.76 -13.00
C ALA A 51 9.50 -17.16 -13.59
N TYR A 52 8.25 -17.58 -13.73
CA TYR A 52 7.88 -18.83 -14.39
C TYR A 52 8.28 -18.85 -15.87
N SER A 53 8.01 -17.76 -16.60
CA SER A 53 8.40 -17.62 -18.01
C SER A 53 9.93 -17.72 -18.17
N LEU A 54 10.67 -17.07 -17.27
CA LEU A 54 12.13 -17.09 -17.25
C LEU A 54 12.67 -18.49 -16.92
N ALA A 55 12.10 -19.18 -15.93
CA ALA A 55 12.50 -20.54 -15.54
C ALA A 55 12.36 -21.55 -16.69
N ASN A 56 11.31 -21.39 -17.50
CA ASN A 56 11.01 -22.29 -18.61
C ASN A 56 11.58 -21.82 -19.96
N ASN A 57 12.37 -20.75 -19.99
CA ASN A 57 12.89 -20.12 -21.21
C ASN A 57 11.79 -19.81 -22.26
N GLN A 58 10.58 -19.48 -21.80
CA GLN A 58 9.47 -19.11 -22.67
C GLN A 58 9.37 -17.59 -22.77
N ALA A 59 8.93 -17.10 -23.93
CA ALA A 59 8.58 -15.70 -24.09
C ALA A 59 7.35 -15.37 -23.25
N ALA A 60 7.42 -14.31 -22.45
CA ALA A 60 6.30 -13.88 -21.63
C ALA A 60 5.16 -13.40 -22.54
N SER A 61 3.96 -13.98 -22.36
CA SER A 61 2.78 -13.60 -23.11
C SER A 61 2.28 -12.23 -22.67
N LEU A 62 2.25 -11.31 -23.62
CA LEU A 62 1.72 -9.96 -23.42
C LEU A 62 0.23 -9.98 -23.07
N PHE A 63 -0.52 -10.99 -23.53
CA PHE A 63 -1.93 -11.15 -23.21
C PHE A 63 -2.19 -11.46 -21.73
N VAL A 64 -1.18 -11.94 -20.99
CA VAL A 64 -1.29 -12.19 -19.55
C VAL A 64 -0.75 -11.00 -18.77
N ALA A 65 0.43 -10.48 -19.15
CA ALA A 65 1.07 -9.39 -18.44
C ALA A 65 0.30 -8.07 -18.55
N ILE A 66 -0.22 -7.72 -19.73
CA ILE A 66 -0.90 -6.43 -19.96
C ILE A 66 -2.17 -6.30 -19.12
N PRO A 67 -3.12 -7.26 -19.11
CA PRO A 67 -4.32 -7.14 -18.28
C PRO A 67 -4.02 -7.03 -16.78
N LEU A 68 -3.02 -7.76 -16.29
CA LEU A 68 -2.60 -7.66 -14.89
C LEU A 68 -2.08 -6.26 -14.56
N LEU A 69 -1.21 -5.70 -15.40
CA LEU A 69 -0.67 -4.35 -15.22
C LEU A 69 -1.75 -3.27 -15.35
N LEU A 70 -2.70 -3.44 -16.28
CA LEU A 70 -3.84 -2.55 -16.41
C LEU A 70 -4.74 -2.61 -15.16
N GLY A 71 -4.99 -3.81 -14.62
CA GLY A 71 -5.72 -3.97 -13.36
C GLY A 71 -5.07 -3.22 -12.21
N ILE A 72 -3.75 -3.33 -12.08
CA ILE A 72 -2.95 -2.62 -11.07
C ILE A 72 -3.05 -1.10 -11.24
N LEU A 73 -2.95 -0.62 -12.49
CA LEU A 73 -3.08 0.80 -12.81
C LEU A 73 -4.47 1.33 -12.43
N ILE A 74 -5.54 0.62 -12.80
CA ILE A 74 -6.93 1.01 -12.49
C ILE A 74 -7.14 1.07 -10.98
N ILE A 75 -6.68 0.05 -10.24
CA ILE A 75 -6.80 0.01 -8.78
C ILE A 75 -6.04 1.18 -8.14
N SER A 76 -4.82 1.47 -8.61
CA SER A 76 -4.01 2.59 -8.12
C SER A 76 -4.69 3.94 -8.36
N ILE A 77 -5.23 4.16 -9.57
CA ILE A 77 -5.96 5.39 -9.91
C ILE A 77 -7.21 5.53 -9.03
N PHE A 78 -8.00 4.45 -8.92
CA PHE A 78 -9.24 4.47 -8.15
C PHE A 78 -8.98 4.73 -6.67
N TRP A 79 -7.99 4.05 -6.09
CA TRP A 79 -7.62 4.23 -4.68
C TRP A 79 -7.13 5.65 -4.38
N ARG A 80 -6.29 6.22 -5.26
CA ARG A 80 -5.79 7.60 -5.11
C ARG A 80 -6.86 8.66 -5.28
N ARG A 81 -7.85 8.41 -6.14
CA ARG A 81 -9.00 9.33 -6.36
C ARG A 81 -10.06 9.21 -5.27
N SER A 82 -10.02 8.16 -4.45
CA SER A 82 -10.97 7.98 -3.37
C SER A 82 -10.65 8.95 -2.21
N PRO A 83 -11.56 9.89 -1.87
CA PRO A 83 -11.31 10.90 -0.84
C PRO A 83 -11.13 10.32 0.56
N SER A 84 -11.63 9.10 0.81
CA SER A 84 -11.49 8.39 2.08
C SER A 84 -10.15 7.65 2.23
N GLY A 85 -9.50 7.20 1.15
CA GLY A 85 -8.29 6.37 1.27
C GLY A 85 -7.06 7.09 1.81
N LEU A 86 -6.86 8.36 1.42
CA LEU A 86 -5.65 9.13 1.77
C LEU A 86 -5.92 10.17 2.87
N ALA A 87 -7.07 10.86 2.80
CA ALA A 87 -7.41 11.87 3.78
C ALA A 87 -7.74 11.26 5.15
N GLN A 88 -8.31 10.06 5.19
CA GLN A 88 -8.63 9.37 6.44
C GLN A 88 -7.38 8.77 7.08
N PHE A 89 -6.44 8.22 6.29
CA PHE A 89 -5.13 7.75 6.77
C PHE A 89 -4.29 8.89 7.38
N ILE A 90 -4.30 10.08 6.77
CA ILE A 90 -3.65 11.30 7.29
C ILE A 90 -4.37 11.84 8.54
N LYS A 91 -5.68 11.58 8.68
CA LYS A 91 -6.51 12.06 9.80
C LYS A 91 -6.54 11.07 10.97
N SER A 92 -6.34 9.78 10.72
CA SER A 92 -6.32 8.69 11.70
C SER A 92 -4.91 8.36 12.19
N TYR A 93 -3.86 8.81 11.49
CA TYR A 93 -2.52 8.84 12.08
C TYR A 93 -2.59 9.66 13.36
N PRO A 94 -2.18 9.10 14.52
CA PRO A 94 -2.08 9.88 15.74
C PRO A 94 -0.98 10.92 15.48
N ARG A 95 -1.42 12.13 15.13
CA ARG A 95 -0.55 13.28 14.81
C ARG A 95 0.49 13.54 15.90
N GLY A 96 0.31 12.98 17.10
CA GLY A 96 1.28 12.98 18.19
C GLY A 96 2.70 12.61 17.77
N THR A 97 2.95 11.57 16.96
CA THR A 97 4.33 11.14 16.71
C THR A 97 5.09 12.06 15.75
N ILE A 98 4.40 12.62 14.74
CA ILE A 98 5.01 13.56 13.77
C ILE A 98 5.01 15.00 14.33
N ASP A 99 4.00 15.40 15.09
CA ASP A 99 3.99 16.72 15.77
C ASP A 99 5.05 16.81 16.87
N VAL A 100 5.34 15.70 17.58
CA VAL A 100 6.45 15.63 18.56
C VAL A 100 7.81 15.78 17.89
N LEU A 101 7.98 15.26 16.67
CA LEU A 101 9.23 15.37 15.92
C LEU A 101 9.35 16.67 15.11
N SER A 102 8.23 17.30 14.75
CA SER A 102 8.23 18.47 13.85
C SER A 102 8.08 19.82 14.55
N PHE A 103 7.93 19.87 15.89
CA PHE A 103 7.75 21.11 16.68
C PHE A 103 6.75 22.10 16.05
N ARG A 104 5.75 21.61 15.29
CA ARG A 104 4.76 22.48 14.68
C ARG A 104 3.66 22.75 15.70
N LYS A 105 3.32 24.04 15.81
CA LYS A 105 2.26 24.54 16.68
C LYS A 105 0.94 23.84 16.31
N PRO A 106 0.19 23.25 17.25
CA PRO A 106 -1.05 22.55 16.94
C PRO A 106 -2.06 23.52 16.30
N VAL A 107 -2.65 23.11 15.18
CA VAL A 107 -3.60 23.92 14.37
C VAL A 107 -4.93 24.14 15.08
N MET A 108 -5.29 23.25 16.01
CA MET A 108 -6.42 23.48 16.91
C MET A 108 -5.91 23.69 18.32
N ASP A 109 -6.31 24.84 18.86
CA ASP A 109 -6.22 25.15 20.28
C ASP A 109 -7.10 24.13 21.01
N LEU A 110 -6.52 22.99 21.40
CA LEU A 110 -7.13 22.08 22.36
C LEU A 110 -7.28 22.91 23.63
N LYS A 111 -8.45 23.57 23.79
CA LYS A 111 -8.77 24.42 24.94
C LYS A 111 -8.31 23.70 26.18
N ARG A 112 -7.15 24.14 26.66
CA ARG A 112 -6.49 23.66 27.85
C ARG A 112 -7.44 24.05 28.97
N ARG A 113 -8.36 23.16 29.35
CA ARG A 113 -9.02 23.23 30.65
C ARG A 113 -7.96 22.93 31.70
N VAL A 114 -7.00 23.84 31.87
CA VAL A 114 -6.27 23.96 33.12
C VAL A 114 -7.32 24.44 34.09
N ARG A 115 -7.86 23.49 34.84
CA ARG A 115 -8.62 23.76 36.03
C ARG A 115 -7.72 24.60 36.92
N THR A 116 -7.97 25.90 36.98
CA THR A 116 -7.50 26.72 38.07
C THR A 116 -8.12 26.15 39.34
N LYS A 117 -7.27 25.66 40.23
CA LYS A 117 -7.47 25.66 41.66
C LYS A 117 -6.17 26.11 42.29
#